data_AF-A0A971EYT6-F1
#
_entry.id   AF-A0A971EYT6-F1
#
_cell.length_a   1.000
_cell.length_b   1.000
_cell.length_c   1.000
_cell.angle_alpha   90.00
_cell.angle_beta   90.00
_cell.angle_gamma   90.00
#
_symmetry.space_group_name_H-M   'P 1'
#
loop_
_entity.id
_entity.type
_entity.pdbx_description
1 polymer ?
#
loop_
_entity_poly.entity_id
_entity_poly.type
_entity_poly.pdbx_seq_one_letter_code
_entity_poly.pdbx_strand_id
1 'polypeptide(L)'
;MFRGIDLLAHWGFEENERLQKAEEELVQRKSQNKVMLLIIAAFFIVIGGLFAIFGFDDIEDAMFFILLMLGILALISLVALLAPGARYRKMKQAVPEVFVGPYSAWVMGEYVQWKAPMTRITSVQFTKDREDNYTITVNFFIWQRYGPQPHTCRIPVPKGAETEAEIVASDIANINNVQFMNEIG
;
A
#
# COMPACT_ATOMS: atom_id res chain seq x y z
N MET A 1 -2.69 -6.53 -20.66
CA MET A 1 -1.47 -6.63 -21.49
C MET A 1 -1.41 -5.36 -22.31
N PHE A 2 -0.44 -4.49 -22.06
CA PHE A 2 -0.25 -3.25 -22.82
C PHE A 2 -0.01 -3.63 -24.29
N ARG A 3 -1.03 -3.55 -25.12
CA ARG A 3 -0.82 -3.50 -26.57
C ARG A 3 -0.24 -2.12 -26.81
N GLY A 4 0.96 -2.03 -27.37
CA GLY A 4 1.80 -0.81 -27.47
C GLY A 4 1.23 0.32 -28.34
N ILE A 5 -0.04 0.67 -28.14
CA ILE A 5 -0.79 1.70 -28.84
C ILE A 5 -1.13 2.86 -27.87
N ASP A 6 -1.14 2.61 -26.55
CA ASP A 6 -1.46 3.61 -25.51
C ASP A 6 -0.47 3.54 -24.34
N LEU A 7 0.84 3.65 -24.60
CA LEU A 7 1.86 3.78 -23.55
C LEU A 7 2.28 5.24 -23.47
N LEU A 8 2.13 5.86 -22.30
CA LEU A 8 2.54 7.25 -22.05
C LEU A 8 4.03 7.34 -21.70
N ALA A 9 4.52 6.40 -20.88
CA ALA A 9 5.94 6.34 -20.53
C ALA A 9 6.39 4.93 -20.13
N HIS A 10 7.69 4.69 -20.28
CA HIS A 10 8.38 3.51 -19.78
C HIS A 10 9.67 3.93 -19.07
N TRP A 11 9.79 3.54 -17.80
CA TRP A 11 10.94 3.86 -16.98
C TRP A 11 11.54 2.60 -16.38
N GLY A 12 12.87 2.49 -16.49
CA GLY A 12 13.66 1.47 -15.81
C GLY A 12 14.40 2.09 -14.61
N PHE A 13 14.39 1.41 -13.46
CA PHE A 13 15.15 1.83 -12.29
C PHE A 13 16.46 1.06 -12.17
N GLU A 14 17.57 1.79 -11.97
CA GLU A 14 18.84 1.19 -11.59
C GLU A 14 18.74 0.45 -10.24
N GLU A 15 19.55 -0.61 -10.08
CA GLU A 15 19.47 -1.58 -9.00
C GLU A 15 19.59 -1.00 -7.58
N ASN A 16 20.26 0.14 -7.44
CA ASN A 16 20.53 0.77 -6.15
C ASN A 16 19.33 1.55 -5.56
N GLU A 17 18.47 2.14 -6.38
CA GLU A 17 17.27 2.86 -5.88
C GLU A 17 16.15 1.90 -5.45
N ARG A 18 16.12 0.69 -6.01
CA ARG A 18 15.17 -0.36 -5.64
C ARG A 18 15.32 -0.80 -4.18
N LEU A 19 16.56 -0.93 -3.71
CA LEU A 19 16.84 -1.43 -2.36
C LEU A 19 16.40 -0.42 -1.30
N GLN A 20 16.62 0.87 -1.55
CA GLN A 20 16.21 1.93 -0.63
C GLN A 20 14.68 2.05 -0.53
N LYS A 21 13.95 2.06 -1.67
CA LYS A 21 12.47 2.12 -1.63
C LYS A 21 11.82 0.87 -1.04
N ALA A 22 12.38 -0.31 -1.29
CA ALA A 22 11.89 -1.55 -0.67
C ALA A 22 12.12 -1.59 0.84
N GLU A 23 13.19 -0.97 1.34
CA GLU A 23 13.48 -0.85 2.76
C GLU A 23 12.58 0.18 3.45
N GLU A 24 12.30 1.31 2.82
CA GLU A 24 11.38 2.33 3.33
C GLU A 24 9.92 1.83 3.42
N GLU A 25 9.42 1.12 2.40
CA GLU A 25 8.10 0.47 2.46
C GLU A 25 8.03 -0.59 3.57
N LEU A 26 9.12 -1.34 3.77
CA LEU A 26 9.22 -2.31 4.85
C LEU A 26 9.12 -1.65 6.22
N VAL A 27 9.79 -0.53 6.43
CA VAL A 27 9.81 0.19 7.72
C VAL A 27 8.44 0.79 8.01
N GLN A 28 7.81 1.45 7.03
CA GLN A 28 6.47 2.01 7.20
C GLN A 28 5.42 0.92 7.49
N ARG A 29 5.45 -0.20 6.76
CA ARG A 29 4.51 -1.30 6.98
C ARG A 29 4.78 -2.08 8.27
N LYS A 30 6.03 -2.24 8.68
CA LYS A 30 6.36 -2.79 10.02
C LYS A 30 5.80 -1.90 11.14
N SER A 31 5.87 -0.59 10.98
CA SER A 31 5.29 0.36 11.95
C SER A 31 3.77 0.22 12.03
N GLN A 32 3.06 0.19 10.89
CA GLN A 32 1.60 0.00 10.87
C GLN A 32 1.17 -1.36 11.44
N ASN A 33 1.87 -2.46 11.09
CA ASN A 33 1.57 -3.78 11.63
C ASN A 33 1.81 -3.85 13.15
N LYS A 34 2.83 -3.15 13.69
CA LYS A 34 3.06 -3.08 15.14
C LYS A 34 1.94 -2.33 15.86
N VAL A 35 1.45 -1.22 15.31
CA VAL A 35 0.32 -0.48 15.89
C VAL A 35 -0.94 -1.34 15.89
N MET A 36 -1.23 -2.04 14.79
CA MET A 36 -2.39 -2.93 14.70
C MET A 36 -2.29 -4.11 15.69
N LEU A 37 -1.12 -4.72 15.84
CA LEU A 37 -0.88 -5.74 16.86
C LEU A 37 -1.06 -5.21 18.28
N LEU A 38 -0.59 -4.00 18.57
CA LEU A 38 -0.74 -3.37 19.88
C LEU A 38 -2.21 -3.14 20.21
N ILE A 39 -3.01 -2.68 19.24
CA ILE A 39 -4.46 -2.52 19.40
C ILE A 39 -5.13 -3.87 19.68
N ILE A 40 -4.83 -4.91 18.88
CA ILE A 40 -5.39 -6.26 19.08
C ILE A 40 -5.02 -6.80 20.46
N ALA A 41 -3.75 -6.63 20.88
CA ALA A 41 -3.29 -7.06 22.19
C ALA A 41 -3.96 -6.30 23.34
N ALA A 42 -4.15 -4.99 23.20
CA ALA A 42 -4.87 -4.19 24.18
C ALA A 42 -6.32 -4.66 24.34
N PHE A 43 -7.02 -4.93 23.22
CA PHE A 43 -8.38 -5.48 23.26
C PHE A 43 -8.44 -6.87 23.90
N PHE A 44 -7.48 -7.74 23.57
CA PHE A 44 -7.39 -9.06 24.19
C PHE A 44 -7.13 -9.00 25.69
N ILE A 45 -6.28 -8.08 26.16
CA ILE A 45 -6.01 -7.91 27.60
C ILE A 45 -7.23 -7.32 28.31
N VAL A 46 -7.89 -6.32 27.74
CA VAL A 46 -9.05 -5.67 28.36
C VAL A 46 -10.26 -6.62 28.40
N ILE A 47 -10.63 -7.21 27.27
CA ILE A 47 -11.77 -8.14 27.18
C ILE A 47 -11.44 -9.43 27.91
N GLY A 48 -10.25 -9.99 27.68
CA GLY A 48 -9.81 -11.22 28.34
C GLY A 48 -9.73 -11.05 29.86
N GLY A 49 -9.23 -9.91 30.34
CA GLY A 49 -9.20 -9.58 31.77
C GLY A 49 -10.59 -9.39 32.37
N LEU A 50 -11.51 -8.71 31.66
CA LEU A 50 -12.91 -8.58 32.09
C LEU A 50 -13.60 -9.94 32.21
N PHE A 51 -13.46 -10.81 31.20
CA PHE A 51 -14.04 -12.15 31.24
C PHE A 51 -13.38 -13.04 32.30
N ALA A 52 -12.07 -12.92 32.53
CA ALA A 52 -11.38 -13.66 33.57
C ALA A 52 -11.80 -13.25 34.99
N ILE A 53 -12.16 -11.98 35.21
CA ILE A 53 -12.56 -11.46 36.54
C ILE A 53 -14.06 -11.64 36.79
N PHE A 54 -14.91 -11.48 35.76
CA PHE A 54 -16.37 -11.41 35.92
C PHE A 54 -17.14 -12.54 35.22
N GLY A 55 -16.48 -13.35 34.39
CA GLY A 55 -17.15 -14.32 33.52
C GLY A 55 -17.17 -15.75 34.02
N PHE A 56 -16.34 -16.09 35.02
CA PHE A 56 -16.21 -17.45 35.52
C PHE A 56 -16.23 -17.48 37.05
N ASP A 57 -17.00 -18.42 37.61
CA ASP A 57 -17.08 -18.65 39.05
C ASP A 57 -15.95 -19.57 39.56
N ASP A 58 -15.29 -20.31 38.66
CA ASP A 58 -14.21 -21.23 38.97
C ASP A 58 -12.86 -20.77 38.40
N ILE A 59 -11.80 -20.91 39.19
CA ILE A 59 -10.45 -20.41 38.87
C ILE A 59 -9.82 -21.25 37.75
N GLU A 60 -10.09 -22.55 37.71
CA GLU A 60 -9.56 -23.44 36.66
C GLU A 60 -10.07 -23.06 35.27
N ASP A 61 -11.36 -22.74 35.14
CA ASP A 61 -11.98 -22.29 33.89
C ASP A 61 -11.45 -20.93 33.45
N ALA A 62 -11.27 -20.00 34.40
CA ALA A 62 -10.67 -18.70 34.12
C ALA A 62 -9.21 -18.83 33.64
N MET A 63 -8.42 -19.71 34.26
CA MET A 63 -7.04 -19.98 33.85
C MET A 63 -6.96 -20.62 32.47
N PHE A 64 -7.83 -21.59 32.16
CA PHE A 64 -7.88 -22.21 30.84
C PHE A 64 -8.24 -21.19 29.75
N PHE A 65 -9.20 -20.31 30.02
CA PHE A 65 -9.60 -19.23 29.11
C PHE A 65 -8.45 -18.26 28.83
N ILE A 66 -7.72 -17.83 29.86
CA ILE A 66 -6.54 -16.96 29.70
C ILE A 66 -5.46 -17.63 28.85
N LEU A 67 -5.19 -18.92 29.09
CA LEU A 67 -4.17 -19.67 28.36
C LEU A 67 -4.54 -19.82 26.88
N LEU A 68 -5.81 -20.07 26.60
CA LEU A 68 -6.34 -20.12 25.23
C LEU A 68 -6.25 -18.75 24.53
N MET A 69 -6.63 -17.66 25.22
CA MET A 69 -6.50 -16.29 24.71
C MET A 69 -5.04 -15.94 24.40
N LEU A 70 -4.10 -16.28 25.29
CA LEU A 70 -2.66 -16.08 25.08
C LEU A 70 -2.12 -16.90 23.90
N GLY A 71 -2.59 -18.14 23.75
CA GLY A 71 -2.23 -18.99 22.61
C GLY A 71 -2.66 -18.39 21.27
N ILE A 72 -3.89 -17.86 21.19
CA ILE A 72 -4.39 -17.17 20.00
C ILE A 72 -3.58 -15.89 19.76
N LEU A 73 -3.29 -15.11 20.80
CA LEU A 73 -2.47 -13.89 20.70
C LEU A 73 -1.07 -14.20 20.16
N ALA A 74 -0.43 -15.26 20.65
CA ALA A 74 0.88 -15.71 20.19
C ALA A 74 0.85 -16.12 18.71
N LEU A 75 -0.19 -16.86 18.29
CA LEU A 75 -0.36 -17.27 16.89
C LEU A 75 -0.53 -16.06 15.95
N ILE A 76 -1.38 -15.10 16.32
CA ILE A 76 -1.60 -13.87 15.54
C ILE A 76 -0.31 -13.05 15.47
N SER A 77 0.42 -12.95 16.57
CA SER A 77 1.71 -12.23 16.64
C SER A 77 2.75 -12.87 15.72
N LEU A 78 2.83 -14.21 15.69
CA LEU A 78 3.73 -14.95 14.80
C LEU A 78 3.42 -14.65 13.33
N VAL A 79 2.14 -14.71 12.94
CA VAL A 79 1.71 -14.44 11.55
C VAL A 79 2.03 -13.00 11.15
N ALA A 80 1.78 -12.04 12.03
CA ALA A 80 2.05 -10.63 11.77
C ALA A 80 3.55 -10.30 11.63
N LEU A 81 4.44 -11.08 12.25
CA LEU A 81 5.89 -10.98 12.07
C LEU A 81 6.39 -11.65 10.78
N LEU A 82 5.79 -12.78 10.39
CA LEU A 82 6.20 -13.55 9.20
C LEU A 82 5.68 -12.93 7.89
N ALA A 83 4.47 -12.38 7.88
CA ALA A 83 3.84 -11.77 6.70
C ALA A 83 4.68 -10.68 6.00
N PRO A 84 5.29 -9.70 6.70
CA PRO A 84 6.11 -8.68 6.04
C PRO A 84 7.41 -9.24 5.44
N GLY A 85 8.01 -10.26 6.05
CA GLY A 85 9.25 -10.88 5.56
C GLY A 85 9.08 -11.61 4.24
N ALA A 86 7.97 -12.35 4.06
CA ALA A 86 7.66 -13.05 2.83
C ALA A 86 7.38 -12.10 1.65
N ARG A 87 6.78 -10.94 1.93
CA ARG A 87 6.42 -9.94 0.90
C ARG A 87 7.62 -9.11 0.46
N TYR A 88 8.53 -8.78 1.38
CA TYR A 88 9.81 -8.14 1.06
C TYR A 88 10.66 -8.97 0.08
N ARG A 89 10.67 -10.30 0.26
CA ARG A 89 11.40 -11.20 -0.63
C ARG A 89 10.82 -11.22 -2.05
N LYS A 90 9.50 -11.02 -2.19
CA LYS A 90 8.83 -10.87 -3.49
C LYS A 90 9.10 -9.51 -4.14
N MET A 91 9.08 -8.41 -3.38
CA MET A 91 9.42 -7.07 -3.90
C MET A 91 10.88 -6.99 -4.37
N LYS A 92 11.81 -7.68 -3.68
CA LYS A 92 13.22 -7.77 -4.08
C LYS A 92 13.43 -8.50 -5.42
N GLN A 93 12.48 -9.34 -5.84
CA GLN A 93 12.52 -10.09 -7.09
C GLN A 93 11.67 -9.46 -8.20
N ALA A 94 10.96 -8.36 -7.92
CA ALA A 94 10.11 -7.72 -8.90
C ALA A 94 10.95 -6.94 -9.93
N VAL A 95 10.57 -7.06 -11.19
CA VAL A 95 11.22 -6.42 -12.33
C VAL A 95 11.14 -4.89 -12.16
N PRO A 96 12.25 -4.15 -12.26
CA PRO A 96 12.34 -2.71 -11.99
C PRO A 96 11.78 -1.83 -13.10
N GLU A 97 10.69 -2.26 -13.70
CA GLU A 97 10.09 -1.60 -14.84
C GLU A 97 8.77 -0.98 -14.41
N VAL A 98 8.63 0.28 -14.77
CA VAL A 98 7.39 1.03 -14.65
C VAL A 98 6.87 1.31 -16.05
N PHE A 99 5.65 0.83 -16.31
CA PHE A 99 4.93 1.12 -17.53
C PHE A 99 3.73 1.99 -17.16
N VAL A 100 3.65 3.18 -17.74
CA VAL A 100 2.54 4.10 -17.51
C VAL A 100 1.71 4.19 -18.79
N GLY A 101 0.44 3.81 -18.69
CA GLY A 101 -0.56 4.06 -19.72
C GLY A 101 -1.59 5.08 -19.23
N PRO A 102 -2.51 5.54 -20.11
CA PRO A 102 -3.50 6.56 -19.77
C PRO A 102 -4.52 6.11 -18.71
N TYR A 103 -4.68 4.80 -18.56
CA TYR A 103 -5.72 4.18 -17.74
C TYR A 103 -5.21 3.13 -16.74
N SER A 104 -3.91 2.89 -16.74
CA SER A 104 -3.29 1.86 -15.93
C SER A 104 -1.80 2.10 -15.82
N ALA A 105 -1.20 1.67 -14.71
CA ALA A 105 0.23 1.57 -14.56
C ALA A 105 0.61 0.14 -14.14
N TRP A 106 1.75 -0.31 -14.64
CA TRP A 106 2.47 -1.44 -14.07
C TRP A 106 3.62 -0.87 -13.27
N VAL A 107 3.62 -1.09 -11.96
CA VAL A 107 4.64 -0.58 -11.06
C VAL A 107 5.24 -1.75 -10.32
N MET A 108 6.52 -2.05 -10.58
CA MET A 108 7.31 -3.00 -9.78
C MET A 108 6.60 -4.36 -9.57
N GLY A 109 6.02 -4.91 -10.64
CA GLY A 109 5.34 -6.21 -10.62
C GLY A 109 3.87 -6.18 -10.20
N GLU A 110 3.31 -5.01 -9.89
CA GLU A 110 1.88 -4.83 -9.59
C GLU A 110 1.20 -4.05 -10.72
N TYR A 111 0.10 -4.60 -11.25
CA TYR A 111 -0.73 -3.93 -12.25
C TYR A 111 -1.88 -3.21 -11.56
N VAL A 112 -1.98 -1.91 -11.78
CA VAL A 112 -3.06 -1.07 -11.27
C VAL A 112 -3.79 -0.44 -12.44
N GLN A 113 -5.11 -0.57 -12.46
CA GLN A 113 -5.97 -0.02 -13.50
C GLN A 113 -7.03 0.87 -12.87
N TRP A 114 -7.17 2.09 -13.39
CA TRP A 114 -8.15 3.09 -12.90
C TRP A 114 -9.30 3.35 -13.89
N LYS A 115 -9.32 2.67 -15.04
CA LYS A 115 -10.48 2.61 -15.96
C LYS A 115 -11.08 1.21 -15.96
N ALA A 116 -11.94 0.93 -15.00
CA ALA A 116 -12.70 -0.32 -14.92
C ALA A 116 -14.16 -0.01 -14.54
N PRO A 117 -15.12 -0.93 -14.77
CA PRO A 117 -16.47 -0.78 -14.24
C PRO A 117 -16.40 -0.46 -12.75
N MET A 118 -17.27 0.44 -12.28
CA MET A 118 -17.32 0.87 -10.88
C MET A 118 -16.05 1.60 -10.38
N THR A 119 -15.11 1.95 -11.26
CA THR A 119 -13.91 2.71 -10.88
C THR A 119 -13.99 4.14 -11.37
N ARG A 120 -13.67 5.11 -10.51
CA ARG A 120 -13.65 6.53 -10.84
C ARG A 120 -12.38 7.20 -10.32
N ILE A 121 -11.57 7.69 -11.24
CA ILE A 121 -10.44 8.57 -10.89
C ILE A 121 -10.94 9.90 -10.33
N THR A 122 -10.24 10.39 -9.31
CA THR A 122 -10.61 11.59 -8.55
C THR A 122 -9.61 12.71 -8.77
N SER A 123 -8.32 12.40 -8.69
CA SER A 123 -7.24 13.37 -8.90
C SER A 123 -5.95 12.69 -9.34
N VAL A 124 -5.09 13.47 -10.00
CA VAL A 124 -3.70 13.11 -10.26
C VAL A 124 -2.83 14.20 -9.63
N GLN A 125 -1.87 13.78 -8.82
CA GLN A 125 -0.95 14.66 -8.11
C GLN A 125 0.48 14.37 -8.56
N PHE A 126 1.27 15.41 -8.71
CA PHE A 126 2.71 15.31 -8.91
C PHE A 126 3.41 15.99 -7.74
N THR A 127 4.07 15.19 -6.90
CA THR A 127 4.64 15.63 -5.63
C THR A 127 6.13 15.30 -5.57
N LYS A 128 6.92 16.21 -4.98
CA LYS A 128 8.32 16.00 -4.63
C LYS A 128 8.41 15.48 -3.19
N ASP A 129 8.79 14.22 -3.03
CA ASP A 129 8.80 13.53 -1.72
C ASP A 129 10.10 13.83 -0.94
N ARG A 130 11.25 13.86 -1.64
CA ARG A 130 12.57 14.18 -1.07
C ARG A 130 13.45 14.90 -2.09
N GLU A 131 14.66 15.32 -1.68
CA GLU A 131 15.55 16.26 -2.39
C GLU A 131 15.68 16.04 -3.91
N ASP A 132 15.54 14.82 -4.43
CA ASP A 132 15.46 14.50 -5.87
C ASP A 132 14.48 13.35 -6.22
N ASN A 133 13.44 13.11 -5.41
CA ASN A 133 12.49 12.01 -5.65
C ASN A 133 11.09 12.55 -5.97
N TYR A 134 10.62 12.26 -7.18
CA TYR A 134 9.29 12.62 -7.66
C TYR A 134 8.36 11.40 -7.71
N THR A 135 7.09 11.63 -7.40
CA THR A 135 6.05 10.59 -7.42
C THR A 135 4.79 11.13 -8.08
N ILE A 136 4.25 10.39 -9.05
CA ILE A 136 2.90 10.62 -9.59
C ILE A 136 1.92 9.81 -8.75
N THR A 137 0.96 10.48 -8.13
CA THR A 137 -0.06 9.86 -7.30
C THR A 137 -1.42 9.95 -7.98
N VAL A 138 -1.97 8.79 -8.35
CA VAL A 138 -3.31 8.69 -8.95
C VAL A 138 -4.29 8.21 -7.89
N ASN A 139 -5.25 9.06 -7.54
CA ASN A 139 -6.30 8.74 -6.58
C ASN A 139 -7.59 8.36 -7.29
N PHE A 140 -8.19 7.23 -6.92
CA PHE A 140 -9.42 6.72 -7.52
C PHE A 140 -10.26 5.97 -6.50
N PHE A 141 -11.57 5.92 -6.73
CA PHE A 141 -12.48 5.10 -5.96
C PHE A 141 -12.86 3.86 -6.76
N ILE A 142 -12.92 2.71 -6.08
CA ILE A 142 -13.59 1.52 -6.59
C ILE A 142 -14.87 1.34 -5.79
N TRP A 143 -16.02 1.33 -6.47
CA TRP A 143 -17.29 0.96 -5.86
C TRP A 143 -17.32 -0.55 -5.62
N GLN A 144 -17.44 -0.93 -4.35
CA GLN A 144 -17.60 -2.32 -3.93
C GLN A 144 -18.93 -2.48 -3.18
N ARG A 145 -19.26 -3.73 -2.81
CA ARG A 145 -20.51 -4.09 -2.12
C ARG A 145 -20.76 -3.28 -0.84
N TYR A 146 -19.70 -2.82 -0.17
CA TYR A 146 -19.76 -2.08 1.09
C TYR A 146 -19.59 -0.56 0.92
N GLY A 147 -19.60 -0.05 -0.33
CA GLY A 147 -19.43 1.36 -0.65
C GLY A 147 -18.17 1.68 -1.46
N PRO A 148 -17.90 2.97 -1.74
CA PRO A 148 -16.71 3.39 -2.45
C PRO A 148 -15.46 3.24 -1.57
N GLN A 149 -14.50 2.45 -2.04
CA GLN A 149 -13.20 2.29 -1.39
C GLN A 149 -12.16 3.19 -2.07
N PRO A 150 -11.51 4.11 -1.33
CA PRO A 150 -10.41 4.90 -1.89
C PRO A 150 -9.20 4.00 -2.15
N HIS A 151 -8.61 4.17 -3.32
CA HIS A 151 -7.37 3.56 -3.73
C HIS A 151 -6.42 4.62 -4.27
N THR A 152 -5.14 4.43 -4.00
CA THR A 152 -4.08 5.35 -4.43
C THR A 152 -2.99 4.53 -5.10
N CYS A 153 -2.70 4.86 -6.36
CA CYS A 153 -1.56 4.32 -7.09
C CYS A 153 -0.42 5.33 -7.04
N ARG A 154 0.73 4.91 -6.51
CA ARG A 154 1.95 5.73 -6.48
C ARG A 154 2.92 5.21 -7.54
N ILE A 155 3.22 6.05 -8.50
CA ILE A 155 4.14 5.76 -9.60
C ILE A 155 5.43 6.51 -9.30
N PRO A 156 6.52 5.82 -8.92
CA PRO A 156 7.80 6.45 -8.71
C PRO A 156 8.35 6.94 -10.06
N VAL A 157 9.04 8.08 -10.03
CA VAL A 157 9.73 8.65 -11.19
C VAL A 157 11.24 8.47 -11.01
N PRO A 158 11.99 8.01 -12.03
CA PRO A 158 13.44 7.94 -11.97
C PRO A 158 14.06 9.35 -12.08
N LYS A 159 15.27 9.52 -11.54
CA LYS A 159 16.02 10.77 -11.66
C LYS A 159 16.28 11.13 -13.13
N GLY A 160 16.12 12.39 -13.48
CA GLY A 160 16.31 12.91 -14.85
C GLY A 160 15.09 12.75 -15.77
N ALA A 161 14.00 12.15 -15.30
CA ALA A 161 12.72 12.06 -16.03
C ALA A 161 11.63 12.97 -15.44
N GLU A 162 11.99 14.01 -14.69
CA GLU A 162 11.04 14.85 -13.96
C GLU A 162 10.08 15.57 -14.90
N THR A 163 10.63 16.18 -15.96
CA THR A 163 9.84 16.92 -16.96
C THR A 163 8.92 15.97 -17.75
N GLU A 164 9.41 14.79 -18.11
CA GLU A 164 8.60 13.76 -18.77
C GLU A 164 7.48 13.29 -17.86
N ALA A 165 7.77 13.04 -16.58
CA ALA A 165 6.78 12.60 -15.61
C ALA A 165 5.71 13.63 -15.32
N GLU A 166 6.05 14.92 -15.30
CA GLU A 166 5.06 15.99 -15.17
C GLU A 166 4.10 16.01 -16.37
N ILE A 167 4.63 15.88 -17.59
CA ILE A 167 3.83 15.78 -18.82
C ILE A 167 2.92 14.56 -18.76
N VAL A 168 3.45 13.39 -18.40
CA VAL A 168 2.69 12.14 -18.26
C VAL A 168 1.57 12.28 -17.21
N ALA A 169 1.85 12.92 -16.06
CA ALA A 169 0.86 13.15 -15.03
C ALA A 169 -0.26 14.09 -15.52
N SER A 170 0.11 15.16 -16.22
CA SER A 170 -0.83 16.08 -16.86
C SER A 170 -1.68 15.37 -17.92
N ASP A 171 -1.07 14.53 -18.76
CA ASP A 171 -1.78 13.75 -19.79
C ASP A 171 -2.77 12.76 -19.18
N ILE A 172 -2.40 12.06 -18.10
CA ILE A 172 -3.34 11.19 -17.36
C ILE A 172 -4.52 12.03 -16.86
N ALA A 173 -4.28 13.21 -16.29
CA ALA A 173 -5.35 14.06 -15.78
C ALA A 173 -6.27 14.57 -16.90
N ASN A 174 -5.70 15.03 -18.01
CA ASN A 174 -6.43 15.54 -19.17
C ASN A 174 -7.27 14.45 -19.84
N ILE A 175 -6.69 13.28 -20.11
CA ILE A 175 -7.39 12.15 -20.75
C ILE A 175 -8.56 11.66 -19.88
N ASN A 176 -8.43 11.76 -18.56
CA ASN A 176 -9.46 11.32 -17.62
C ASN A 176 -10.38 12.47 -17.14
N ASN A 177 -10.18 13.71 -17.63
CA ASN A 177 -10.94 14.90 -17.24
C ASN A 177 -11.00 15.12 -15.71
N VAL A 178 -9.86 14.98 -15.03
CA VAL A 178 -9.74 15.21 -13.58
C VAL A 178 -8.75 16.32 -13.27
N GLN A 179 -8.81 16.84 -12.04
CA GLN A 179 -7.86 17.86 -11.60
C GLN A 179 -6.43 17.29 -11.55
N PHE A 180 -5.53 18.01 -12.22
CA PHE A 180 -4.09 17.89 -12.06
C PHE A 180 -3.64 18.84 -10.95
N MET A 181 -2.93 18.30 -9.95
CA MET A 181 -2.34 19.09 -8.88
C MET A 181 -0.83 18.95 -8.97
N ASN A 182 -0.16 20.06 -9.24
CA ASN A 182 1.30 20.13 -9.17
C ASN A 182 1.68 20.79 -7.84
N GLU A 183 2.28 20.02 -6.93
CA GLU A 183 2.71 20.49 -5.60
C GLU A 183 4.17 20.97 -5.59
N ILE A 184 4.76 21.22 -6.77
CA ILE A 184 6.13 21.72 -6.94
C ILE A 184 6.17 23.27 -6.99
N GLY A 185 5.00 23.92 -6.96
CA GLY A 185 4.84 25.39 -6.97
C GLY A 185 4.78 26.03 -5.59
#